data_AF-A0A7W1VA82-F1
#
_entry.id   AF-A0A7W1VA82-F1
#
_cell.length_a   1.000
_cell.length_b   1.000
_cell.length_c   1.000
_cell.angle_alpha   90.00
_cell.angle_beta   90.00
_cell.angle_gamma   90.00
#
_symmetry.space_group_name_H-M   'P 1'
#
loop_
_entity.id
_entity.type
_entity.pdbx_description
1 polymer ?
#
loop_
_entity_poly.entity_id
_entity_poly.type
_entity_poly.pdbx_seq_one_letter_code
_entity_poly.pdbx_strand_id
1 'polypeptide(L)'
;MKKYIQRLLVAIIAFSIGTAAIYLFAWDKIKTLNPYGATHSSENNSPYSLLEGRTIRLKPYDATFDIPEDWLAPKPALEPPKNLYLSWQDFNELNQLDFNNGFSDEEDAKVMNSVLPFENCAAHVGSKGWGNGLTSDLQARVFVVNLNSQQVTEKIKNQGLNKALSVFEKASLTSGNYGTWEKQTMGVLKMGSHTLLFKDIDFYYRSFGNKTVVFVFIHQSGWDETIKQILSSFKWANKT
;
A
#
# COMPACT_ATOMS: atom_id res chain seq x y z
N MET A 1 42.39 -21.53 -43.17
CA MET A 1 41.66 -20.39 -42.58
C MET A 1 40.14 -20.56 -42.58
N LYS A 2 39.45 -20.89 -43.69
CA LYS A 2 37.97 -21.05 -43.73
C LYS A 2 37.37 -21.98 -42.67
N LYS A 3 38.00 -23.14 -42.38
CA LYS A 3 37.52 -24.10 -41.37
C LYS A 3 37.56 -23.58 -39.92
N TYR A 4 38.45 -22.65 -39.61
CA TYR A 4 38.58 -22.07 -38.27
C TYR A 4 37.48 -21.03 -38.01
N ILE A 5 37.19 -20.19 -39.01
CA ILE A 5 36.13 -19.18 -38.94
C ILE A 5 34.76 -19.86 -38.73
N GLN A 6 34.50 -20.97 -39.41
CA GLN A 6 33.25 -21.70 -39.29
C GLN A 6 33.06 -22.32 -37.90
N ARG A 7 34.14 -22.83 -37.28
CA ARG A 7 34.09 -23.37 -35.91
C ARG A 7 33.89 -22.27 -34.86
N LEU A 8 34.51 -21.10 -35.06
CA LEU A 8 34.33 -19.94 -34.18
C LEU A 8 32.89 -19.42 -34.23
N LEU A 9 32.29 -19.34 -35.41
CA LEU A 9 30.91 -18.89 -35.59
C LEU A 9 29.90 -19.84 -34.91
N VAL A 10 30.11 -21.15 -35.02
CA VAL A 10 29.27 -22.15 -34.33
C VAL A 10 29.40 -22.03 -32.81
N ALA A 11 30.59 -21.78 -32.28
CA ALA A 11 30.81 -21.58 -30.84
C ALA A 11 30.11 -20.32 -30.33
N ILE A 12 30.17 -19.21 -31.07
CA ILE A 12 29.48 -17.96 -30.71
C ILE A 12 27.96 -18.16 -30.71
N ILE A 13 27.40 -18.82 -31.73
CA ILE A 13 25.96 -19.08 -31.80
C ILE A 13 25.52 -20.00 -30.65
N ALA A 14 26.26 -21.07 -30.36
CA ALA A 14 25.93 -21.97 -29.26
C ALA A 14 25.98 -21.27 -27.90
N PHE A 15 26.96 -20.38 -27.68
CA PHE A 15 27.08 -19.59 -26.46
C PHE A 15 25.94 -18.56 -26.31
N SER A 16 25.55 -17.89 -27.41
CA SER A 16 24.44 -16.94 -27.41
C SER A 16 23.09 -17.62 -27.17
N ILE A 17 22.86 -18.81 -27.74
CA ILE A 17 21.64 -19.59 -27.48
C ILE A 17 21.61 -20.07 -26.03
N GLY A 18 22.75 -20.54 -25.49
CA GLY A 18 22.85 -20.98 -24.10
C GLY A 18 22.59 -19.86 -23.10
N THR A 19 23.15 -18.66 -23.34
CA THR A 19 22.92 -17.50 -22.47
C THR A 19 21.49 -16.99 -22.56
N ALA A 20 20.91 -16.89 -23.76
CA ALA A 20 19.50 -16.50 -23.94
C ALA A 20 18.53 -17.48 -23.26
N ALA A 21 18.79 -18.79 -23.32
CA ALA A 21 17.99 -19.80 -22.63
C ALA A 21 18.06 -19.63 -21.10
N ILE A 22 19.26 -19.37 -20.54
CA ILE A 22 19.41 -19.12 -19.10
C ILE A 22 18.63 -17.86 -18.68
N TYR A 23 18.68 -16.78 -19.46
CA TYR A 23 17.90 -15.58 -19.16
C TYR A 23 16.39 -15.81 -19.27
N LEU A 24 15.92 -16.57 -20.27
CA LEU A 24 14.50 -16.89 -20.41
C LEU A 24 13.98 -17.79 -19.29
N PHE A 25 14.73 -18.83 -18.89
CA PHE A 25 14.34 -19.71 -17.79
C PHE A 25 14.52 -19.09 -16.40
N ALA A 26 15.49 -18.19 -16.21
CA ALA A 26 15.64 -17.43 -14.98
C ALA A 26 14.51 -16.40 -14.82
N TRP A 27 14.07 -15.77 -15.91
CA TRP A 27 12.98 -14.79 -15.87
C TRP A 27 11.63 -15.44 -15.52
N ASP A 28 11.36 -16.63 -16.04
CA ASP A 28 10.12 -17.37 -15.76
C ASP A 28 10.06 -17.91 -14.32
N LYS A 29 11.21 -18.26 -13.73
CA LYS A 29 11.29 -18.65 -12.31
C LYS A 29 11.20 -17.47 -11.34
N ILE A 30 11.53 -16.25 -11.75
CA ILE A 30 11.38 -15.05 -10.90
C ILE A 30 9.89 -14.65 -10.77
N LYS A 31 9.04 -14.96 -11.76
CA LYS A 31 7.59 -14.70 -11.66
C LYS A 31 6.84 -15.63 -10.70
N THR A 32 7.36 -16.83 -10.45
CA THR A 32 6.69 -17.85 -9.61
C THR A 32 7.16 -17.85 -8.15
N LEU A 33 8.19 -17.07 -7.82
CA LEU A 33 8.63 -16.81 -6.45
C LEU A 33 8.47 -15.31 -6.18
N ASN A 34 7.23 -14.84 -6.06
CA ASN A 34 6.98 -13.63 -5.29
C ASN A 34 6.73 -14.05 -3.83
N PRO A 35 7.77 -14.17 -2.98
CA PRO A 35 7.59 -14.46 -1.55
C PRO A 35 6.80 -13.34 -0.84
N TYR A 36 6.49 -12.24 -1.55
CA TYR A 36 5.73 -11.09 -1.11
C TYR A 36 4.30 -11.04 -1.66
N GLY A 37 3.86 -12.06 -2.42
CA GLY A 37 2.47 -12.17 -2.83
C GLY A 37 1.58 -12.30 -1.60
N ALA A 38 0.55 -11.47 -1.49
CA ALA A 38 -0.51 -11.71 -0.53
C ALA A 38 -1.00 -13.17 -0.67
N THR A 39 -1.14 -13.85 0.46
CA THR A 39 -1.92 -15.10 0.55
C THR A 39 -3.43 -14.83 0.40
N HIS A 40 -3.81 -13.59 0.07
CA HIS A 40 -5.17 -13.13 -0.23
C HIS A 40 -5.39 -13.21 -1.73
N SER A 41 -5.29 -14.42 -2.28
CA SER A 41 -5.98 -14.72 -3.53
C SER A 41 -7.47 -14.71 -3.17
N SER A 42 -8.21 -13.71 -3.65
CA SER A 42 -9.67 -13.84 -3.70
C SER A 42 -9.97 -14.89 -4.77
N GLU A 43 -9.85 -16.17 -4.41
CA GLU A 43 -10.56 -17.18 -5.19
C GLU A 43 -12.03 -16.72 -5.24
N ASN A 44 -12.54 -16.46 -6.44
CA ASN A 44 -13.93 -16.07 -6.72
C ASN A 44 -14.42 -14.69 -6.25
N ASN A 45 -13.67 -13.60 -6.44
CA ASN A 45 -14.16 -12.22 -6.21
C ASN A 45 -14.71 -11.94 -4.79
N SER A 46 -14.33 -12.73 -3.78
CA SER A 46 -14.77 -12.52 -2.40
C SER A 46 -14.18 -11.20 -1.86
N PRO A 47 -14.95 -10.36 -1.12
CA PRO A 47 -14.45 -9.11 -0.58
C PRO A 47 -13.22 -9.33 0.30
N TYR A 48 -12.19 -8.50 0.14
CA TYR A 48 -11.02 -8.51 1.03
C TYR A 48 -11.41 -8.08 2.45
N SER A 49 -12.47 -7.29 2.58
CA SER A 49 -13.08 -6.94 3.86
C SER A 49 -14.61 -6.86 3.77
N LEU A 50 -15.28 -7.09 4.90
CA LEU A 50 -16.73 -6.92 5.04
C LEU A 50 -17.03 -5.72 5.95
N LEU A 51 -18.09 -4.98 5.63
CA LEU A 51 -18.64 -3.95 6.51
C LEU A 51 -19.81 -4.53 7.32
N GLU A 52 -19.71 -4.47 8.64
CA GLU A 52 -20.71 -4.91 9.61
C GLU A 52 -21.07 -3.74 10.53
N GLY A 53 -22.08 -2.94 10.15
CA GLY A 53 -22.36 -1.67 10.81
C GLY A 53 -21.23 -0.67 10.55
N ARG A 54 -20.47 -0.31 11.58
CA ARG A 54 -19.25 0.52 11.47
C ARG A 54 -17.96 -0.28 11.57
N THR A 55 -18.05 -1.60 11.70
CA THR A 55 -16.91 -2.49 11.87
C THR A 55 -16.48 -3.03 10.52
N ILE A 56 -15.21 -2.86 10.18
CA ILE A 56 -14.56 -3.51 9.04
C ILE A 56 -13.95 -4.82 9.51
N ARG A 57 -14.31 -5.93 8.86
CA ARG A 57 -13.72 -7.25 9.09
C ARG A 57 -12.82 -7.64 7.93
N LEU A 58 -11.52 -7.75 8.18
CA LEU A 58 -10.49 -8.16 7.22
C LEU A 58 -10.57 -9.67 6.99
N LYS A 59 -10.78 -10.10 5.75
CA LYS A 59 -10.77 -11.51 5.34
C LYS A 59 -9.41 -11.92 4.75
N PRO A 60 -8.98 -13.17 4.95
CA PRO A 60 -9.62 -14.27 5.69
C PRO A 60 -9.27 -14.29 7.19
N TYR A 61 -8.57 -13.27 7.70
CA TYR A 61 -8.02 -13.29 9.06
C TYR A 61 -9.03 -13.05 10.18
N ASP A 62 -10.24 -12.59 9.84
CA ASP A 62 -11.28 -12.16 10.77
C ASP A 62 -10.82 -11.07 11.78
N ALA A 63 -9.72 -10.38 11.46
CA ALA A 63 -9.32 -9.19 12.19
C ALA A 63 -10.34 -8.07 11.95
N THR A 64 -10.61 -7.26 12.96
CA THR A 64 -11.65 -6.21 12.91
C THR A 64 -11.12 -4.88 13.40
N PHE A 65 -11.70 -3.80 12.90
CA PHE A 65 -11.57 -2.46 13.45
C PHE A 65 -12.82 -1.66 13.14
N ASP A 66 -13.07 -0.61 13.91
CA ASP A 66 -14.18 0.29 13.68
C ASP A 66 -13.72 1.55 12.94
N ILE A 67 -14.58 2.06 12.07
CA ILE A 67 -14.46 3.38 11.46
C ILE A 67 -15.47 4.36 12.09
N PRO A 68 -15.24 5.68 11.99
CA PRO A 68 -16.22 6.69 12.36
C PRO A 68 -17.54 6.53 11.59
N GLU A 69 -18.65 6.81 12.25
CA GLU A 69 -19.99 6.64 11.67
C GLU A 69 -20.22 7.57 10.46
N ASP A 70 -19.65 8.78 10.48
CA ASP A 70 -19.77 9.74 9.40
C ASP A 70 -18.99 9.35 8.13
N TRP A 71 -18.23 8.25 8.15
CA TRP A 71 -17.54 7.70 6.99
C TRP A 71 -18.43 6.74 6.19
N LEU A 72 -19.52 6.24 6.79
CA LEU A 72 -20.43 5.28 6.15
C LEU A 72 -21.21 5.87 4.98
N ALA A 73 -21.39 7.20 4.96
CA ALA A 73 -22.04 7.91 3.87
C ALA A 73 -21.06 8.94 3.28
N PRO A 74 -20.81 8.93 1.96
CA PRO A 74 -20.02 9.98 1.34
C PRO A 74 -20.70 11.33 1.57
N LYS A 75 -19.93 12.31 2.07
CA LYS A 75 -20.41 13.70 2.12
C LYS A 75 -20.60 14.16 0.67
N PRO A 76 -21.67 14.90 0.34
CA PRO A 76 -21.96 15.33 -1.03
C PRO A 76 -20.81 16.22 -1.54
N ALA A 77 -19.89 15.61 -2.25
CA ALA A 77 -18.82 16.23 -3.00
C ALA A 77 -18.74 15.48 -4.34
N LEU A 78 -18.31 16.20 -5.38
CA LEU A 78 -18.29 15.82 -6.79
C LEU A 78 -18.14 14.31 -7.06
N GLU A 79 -19.12 13.74 -7.76
CA GLU A 79 -19.21 12.31 -8.09
C GLU A 79 -18.02 11.77 -8.90
N PRO A 80 -17.55 10.53 -8.62
CA PRO A 80 -17.90 9.68 -7.48
C PRO A 80 -16.78 9.64 -6.44
N PRO A 81 -16.94 10.24 -5.23
CA PRO A 81 -16.02 9.98 -4.15
C PRO A 81 -16.65 8.92 -3.25
N LYS A 82 -16.29 7.65 -3.47
CA LYS A 82 -16.61 6.55 -2.56
C LYS A 82 -15.65 6.59 -1.35
N ASN A 83 -16.21 6.52 -0.13
CA ASN A 83 -15.40 6.54 1.10
C ASN A 83 -14.76 5.19 1.43
N LEU A 84 -15.35 4.09 0.97
CA LEU A 84 -15.00 2.73 1.39
C LEU A 84 -14.69 1.87 0.16
N TYR A 85 -13.47 1.34 0.08
CA TYR A 85 -13.08 0.34 -0.92
C TYR A 85 -12.67 -0.94 -0.19
N LEU A 86 -13.53 -1.95 -0.25
CA LEU A 86 -13.44 -3.16 0.57
C LEU A 86 -13.44 -4.46 -0.26
N SER A 87 -13.88 -4.37 -1.51
CA SER A 87 -13.94 -5.50 -2.46
C SER A 87 -12.87 -5.40 -3.55
N TRP A 88 -12.59 -6.50 -4.24
CA TRP A 88 -11.68 -6.50 -5.38
C TRP A 88 -12.14 -5.55 -6.50
N GLN A 89 -13.45 -5.46 -6.75
CA GLN A 89 -14.01 -4.49 -7.69
C GLN A 89 -13.70 -3.06 -7.25
N ASP A 90 -13.87 -2.77 -5.96
CA ASP A 90 -13.57 -1.46 -5.40
C ASP A 90 -12.08 -1.14 -5.54
N PHE A 91 -11.19 -2.11 -5.28
CA PHE A 91 -9.77 -1.89 -5.44
C PHE A 91 -9.37 -1.67 -6.89
N ASN A 92 -10.02 -2.30 -7.87
CA ASN A 92 -9.77 -1.98 -9.27
C ASN A 92 -10.18 -0.56 -9.63
N GLU A 93 -11.32 -0.09 -9.10
CA GLU A 93 -11.76 1.29 -9.25
C GLU A 93 -10.75 2.24 -8.61
N LEU A 94 -10.36 1.99 -7.35
CA LEU A 94 -9.36 2.76 -6.63
C LEU A 94 -8.00 2.79 -7.34
N ASN A 95 -7.58 1.66 -7.91
CA ASN A 95 -6.34 1.57 -8.69
C ASN A 95 -6.42 2.47 -9.94
N GLN A 96 -7.57 2.54 -10.61
CA GLN A 96 -7.74 3.47 -11.72
C GLN A 96 -7.66 4.93 -11.26
N LEU A 97 -8.24 5.26 -10.09
CA LEU A 97 -8.14 6.59 -9.49
C LEU A 97 -6.69 6.95 -9.11
N ASP A 98 -5.93 6.00 -8.54
CA ASP A 98 -4.53 6.16 -8.12
C ASP A 98 -3.61 6.50 -9.29
N PHE A 99 -3.92 6.07 -10.52
CA PHE A 99 -2.99 6.13 -11.66
C PHE A 99 -3.45 6.98 -12.85
N ASN A 100 -4.74 7.31 -12.99
CA ASN A 100 -5.26 7.87 -14.25
C ASN A 100 -5.90 9.25 -14.14
N ASN A 101 -6.07 9.83 -12.95
CA ASN A 101 -6.90 11.01 -12.79
C ASN A 101 -6.15 12.32 -12.47
N GLY A 102 -4.82 12.28 -12.31
CA GLY A 102 -4.00 13.49 -12.11
C GLY A 102 -4.38 14.30 -10.85
N PHE A 103 -5.05 13.68 -9.89
CA PHE A 103 -5.44 14.30 -8.63
C PHE A 103 -4.28 14.36 -7.63
N SER A 104 -4.46 15.19 -6.59
CA SER A 104 -3.52 15.36 -5.46
C SER A 104 -2.97 14.03 -4.91
N ASP A 105 -3.79 12.99 -4.95
CA ASP A 105 -3.64 11.77 -4.16
C ASP A 105 -2.79 10.69 -4.87
N GLU A 106 -2.45 10.91 -6.15
CA GLU A 106 -1.58 10.01 -6.94
C GLU A 106 -0.16 9.92 -6.34
N GLU A 107 0.40 11.03 -5.89
CA GLU A 107 1.73 11.06 -5.26
C GLU A 107 1.73 10.30 -3.92
N ASP A 108 0.66 10.50 -3.14
CA ASP A 108 0.44 9.82 -1.87
C ASP A 108 0.33 8.29 -2.11
N ALA A 109 -0.46 7.87 -3.11
CA ALA A 109 -0.57 6.48 -3.54
C ALA A 109 0.77 5.89 -3.98
N LYS A 110 1.57 6.61 -4.78
CA LYS A 110 2.90 6.15 -5.21
C LYS A 110 3.83 5.86 -4.04
N VAL A 111 3.80 6.70 -3.00
CA VAL A 111 4.61 6.48 -1.79
C VAL A 111 4.12 5.28 -1.00
N MET A 112 2.81 5.16 -0.75
CA MET A 112 2.28 4.00 -0.02
C MET A 112 2.56 2.69 -0.77
N ASN A 113 2.29 2.67 -2.06
CA ASN A 113 2.43 1.49 -2.92
C ASN A 113 3.90 1.09 -3.12
N SER A 114 4.87 1.99 -2.88
CA SER A 114 6.30 1.62 -2.89
C SER A 114 6.72 0.83 -1.64
N VAL A 115 6.00 0.99 -0.52
CA VAL A 115 6.26 0.26 0.73
C VAL A 115 5.43 -1.03 0.77
N LEU A 116 4.13 -0.90 0.49
CA LEU A 116 3.13 -1.94 0.60
C LEU A 116 2.38 -2.02 -0.73
N PRO A 117 2.66 -3.04 -1.56
CA PRO A 117 2.01 -3.18 -2.86
C PRO A 117 0.49 -3.14 -2.74
N PHE A 118 -0.15 -2.43 -3.67
CA PHE A 118 -1.59 -2.18 -3.64
C PHE A 118 -2.41 -3.48 -3.64
N GLU A 119 -1.90 -4.53 -4.28
CA GLU A 119 -2.51 -5.86 -4.35
C GLU A 119 -2.65 -6.53 -2.98
N ASN A 120 -1.92 -6.04 -1.97
CA ASN A 120 -1.98 -6.52 -0.60
C ASN A 120 -2.92 -5.67 0.28
N CYS A 121 -3.57 -4.65 -0.28
CA CYS A 121 -4.52 -3.79 0.44
C CYS A 121 -5.77 -4.60 0.80
N ALA A 122 -6.11 -4.65 2.08
CA ALA A 122 -7.29 -5.35 2.59
C ALA A 122 -8.50 -4.43 2.74
N ALA A 123 -8.27 -3.16 3.05
CA ALA A 123 -9.30 -2.12 3.14
C ALA A 123 -8.71 -0.75 2.81
N HIS A 124 -9.45 0.08 2.09
CA HIS A 124 -9.22 1.53 2.04
C HIS A 124 -10.49 2.22 2.52
N VAL A 125 -10.36 3.11 3.50
CA VAL A 125 -11.48 3.82 4.12
C VAL A 125 -11.10 5.27 4.38
N GLY A 126 -12.05 6.20 4.23
CA GLY A 126 -11.77 7.63 4.36
C GLY A 126 -12.93 8.46 4.86
N SER A 127 -12.60 9.60 5.47
CA SER A 127 -13.56 10.61 5.93
C SER A 127 -14.29 11.35 4.80
N LYS A 128 -13.72 11.29 3.59
CA LYS A 128 -14.28 11.75 2.33
C LYS A 128 -13.81 10.78 1.25
N GLY A 129 -14.42 10.78 0.07
CA GLY A 129 -14.03 9.80 -0.93
C GLY A 129 -12.72 10.15 -1.61
N TRP A 130 -11.95 9.11 -1.93
CA TRP A 130 -10.63 9.23 -2.54
C TRP A 130 -10.67 9.87 -3.92
N GLY A 131 -9.67 10.69 -4.28
CA GLY A 131 -9.57 11.30 -5.60
C GLY A 131 -10.43 12.57 -5.78
N ASN A 132 -10.99 13.13 -4.70
CA ASN A 132 -11.76 14.38 -4.78
C ASN A 132 -10.88 15.64 -4.75
N GLY A 133 -9.56 15.49 -4.60
CA GLY A 133 -8.60 16.59 -4.54
C GLY A 133 -8.69 17.47 -3.30
N LEU A 134 -9.49 17.08 -2.30
CA LEU A 134 -9.58 17.78 -1.02
C LEU A 134 -8.36 17.43 -0.18
N THR A 135 -7.81 18.43 0.48
CA THR A 135 -6.55 18.29 1.24
C THR A 135 -6.77 18.11 2.75
N SER A 136 -8.02 18.26 3.22
CA SER A 136 -8.42 18.28 4.64
C SER A 136 -9.22 17.05 5.04
N ASP A 137 -8.76 15.87 4.64
CA ASP A 137 -9.37 14.59 4.98
C ASP A 137 -8.36 13.65 5.66
N LEU A 138 -8.91 12.63 6.32
CA LEU A 138 -8.20 11.44 6.78
C LEU A 138 -8.56 10.28 5.87
N GLN A 139 -7.53 9.66 5.30
CA GLN A 139 -7.61 8.44 4.50
C GLN A 139 -6.82 7.34 5.20
N ALA A 140 -7.28 6.10 5.14
CA ALA A 140 -6.61 4.96 5.74
C ALA A 140 -6.58 3.77 4.78
N ARG A 141 -5.40 3.19 4.55
CA ARG A 141 -5.22 1.87 3.93
C ARG A 141 -4.79 0.87 4.98
N VAL A 142 -5.34 -0.33 4.91
CA VAL A 142 -5.03 -1.42 5.83
C VAL A 142 -4.47 -2.59 5.06
N PHE A 143 -3.32 -3.09 5.49
CA PHE A 143 -2.62 -4.20 4.88
C PHE A 143 -2.37 -5.29 5.90
N VAL A 144 -2.36 -6.54 5.43
CA VAL A 144 -1.88 -7.67 6.23
C VAL A 144 -0.80 -8.39 5.44
N VAL A 145 0.44 -8.34 5.92
CA VAL A 145 1.63 -8.77 5.18
C VAL A 145 2.38 -9.87 5.90
N ASN A 146 3.09 -10.71 5.13
CA ASN A 146 4.01 -11.73 5.65
C ASN A 146 5.41 -11.13 5.85
N LEU A 147 5.49 -10.07 6.66
CA LEU A 147 6.72 -9.37 7.01
C LEU A 147 6.76 -9.20 8.53
N ASN A 148 7.95 -9.18 9.12
CA ASN A 148 8.11 -8.76 10.51
C ASN A 148 8.24 -7.22 10.62
N SER A 149 8.12 -6.66 11.83
CA SER A 149 8.23 -5.22 12.08
C SER A 149 9.50 -4.58 11.55
N GLN A 150 10.64 -5.28 11.63
CA GLN A 150 11.92 -4.77 11.13
C GLN A 150 11.89 -4.63 9.60
N GLN A 151 11.38 -5.64 8.89
CA GLN A 151 11.25 -5.61 7.43
C GLN A 151 10.28 -4.52 6.97
N VAL A 152 9.18 -4.29 7.71
CA VAL A 152 8.27 -3.17 7.44
C VAL A 152 9.00 -1.83 7.62
N THR A 153 9.72 -1.67 8.73
CA THR A 153 10.52 -0.47 9.02
C THR A 153 11.56 -0.19 7.92
N GLU A 154 12.30 -1.23 7.51
CA GLU A 154 13.31 -1.13 6.46
C GLU A 154 12.68 -0.75 5.11
N LYS A 155 11.51 -1.28 4.77
CA LYS A 155 10.78 -0.87 3.56
C LYS A 155 10.34 0.59 3.62
N ILE A 156 9.80 1.04 4.75
CA ILE A 156 9.41 2.45 4.91
C ILE A 156 10.63 3.37 4.73
N LYS A 157 11.75 3.03 5.36
CA LYS A 157 13.01 3.79 5.28
C LYS A 157 13.63 3.79 3.89
N ASN A 158 13.71 2.63 3.24
CA ASN A 158 14.49 2.48 2.01
C ASN A 158 13.65 2.65 0.74
N GLN A 159 12.35 2.35 0.78
CA GLN A 159 11.47 2.40 -0.40
C GLN A 159 10.49 3.55 -0.28
N GLY A 160 9.86 3.70 0.90
CA GLY A 160 8.91 4.78 1.16
C GLY A 160 9.58 6.16 1.10
N LEU A 161 10.59 6.41 1.94
CA LEU A 161 11.26 7.71 2.01
C LEU A 161 11.91 8.10 0.68
N ASN A 162 12.59 7.15 0.02
CA ASN A 162 13.18 7.39 -1.30
C ASN A 162 12.12 7.73 -2.35
N LYS A 163 10.96 7.06 -2.32
CA LYS A 163 9.85 7.41 -3.22
C LYS A 163 9.29 8.79 -2.89
N ALA A 164 9.10 9.11 -1.62
CA ALA A 164 8.61 10.42 -1.18
C ALA A 164 9.54 11.55 -1.61
N LEU A 165 10.85 11.40 -1.43
CA LEU A 165 11.85 12.35 -1.92
C LEU A 165 11.89 12.50 -3.44
N SER A 166 11.35 11.54 -4.19
CA SER A 166 11.28 11.61 -5.66
C SER A 166 10.00 12.26 -6.20
N VAL A 167 8.97 12.43 -5.36
CA VAL A 167 7.66 12.96 -5.77
C VAL A 167 7.25 14.23 -5.01
N PHE A 168 7.80 14.45 -3.82
CA PHE A 168 7.57 15.63 -3.00
C PHE A 168 8.82 16.50 -2.90
N GLU A 169 8.61 17.80 -2.62
CA GLU A 169 9.69 18.78 -2.49
C GLU A 169 10.58 18.46 -1.28
N LYS A 170 9.96 18.04 -0.18
CA LYS A 170 10.67 17.56 1.02
C LYS A 170 9.94 16.37 1.60
N ALA A 171 10.70 15.43 2.14
CA ALA A 171 10.20 14.35 2.95
C ALA A 171 11.12 14.12 4.14
N SER A 172 10.55 13.73 5.26
CA SER A 172 11.28 13.35 6.47
C SER A 172 10.63 12.14 7.11
N LEU A 173 11.40 11.38 7.88
CA LEU A 173 10.89 10.20 8.56
C LEU A 173 11.21 10.28 10.05
N THR A 174 10.20 10.07 10.89
CA THR A 174 10.36 9.97 12.34
C THR A 174 9.75 8.67 12.84
N SER A 175 10.37 8.07 13.85
CA SER A 175 9.84 6.87 14.50
C SER A 175 9.13 7.23 15.80
N GLY A 176 8.11 6.47 16.15
CA GLY A 176 7.36 6.63 17.39
C GLY A 176 6.59 5.37 17.74
N ASN A 177 5.70 5.45 18.73
CA ASN A 177 4.82 4.36 19.12
C ASN A 177 3.46 4.91 19.58
N TYR A 178 2.40 4.11 19.46
CA TYR A 178 1.10 4.34 20.08
C TYR A 178 0.58 3.05 20.72
N GLY A 179 0.65 2.97 22.05
CA GLY A 179 0.34 1.74 22.78
C GLY A 179 1.22 0.58 22.29
N THR A 180 0.60 -0.46 21.74
CA THR A 180 1.31 -1.63 21.17
C THR A 180 1.62 -1.50 19.67
N TRP A 181 1.34 -0.35 19.06
CA TRP A 181 1.62 -0.07 17.66
C TRP A 181 2.97 0.62 17.52
N GLU A 182 3.85 0.06 16.70
CA GLU A 182 5.03 0.75 16.22
C GLU A 182 4.61 1.76 15.15
N LYS A 183 5.23 2.93 15.12
CA LYS A 183 4.88 4.03 14.21
C LYS A 183 6.10 4.52 13.43
N GLN A 184 5.94 4.72 12.12
CA GLN A 184 6.79 5.60 11.33
C GLN A 184 5.93 6.72 10.73
N THR A 185 6.27 7.97 10.99
CA THR A 185 5.61 9.15 10.41
C THR A 185 6.46 9.68 9.29
N MET A 186 5.90 9.73 8.08
CA MET A 186 6.54 10.37 6.94
C MET A 186 5.90 11.73 6.69
N GLY A 187 6.56 12.79 7.17
CA GLY A 187 6.11 14.15 6.92
C GLY A 187 6.59 14.61 5.55
N VAL A 188 5.65 15.03 4.70
CA VAL A 188 5.92 15.47 3.32
C VAL A 188 5.47 16.92 3.09
N LEU A 189 6.22 17.63 2.26
CA LEU A 189 5.87 18.98 1.80
C LEU A 189 5.58 18.95 0.30
N LYS A 190 4.37 19.38 -0.07
CA LYS A 190 3.94 19.59 -1.44
C LYS A 190 3.87 21.10 -1.74
N MET A 191 4.61 21.56 -2.75
CA MET A 191 4.46 22.90 -3.30
C MET A 191 3.40 22.88 -4.40
N GLY A 192 2.25 23.48 -4.14
CA GLY A 192 1.30 23.85 -5.19
C GLY A 192 1.69 25.16 -5.83
N SER A 193 1.08 25.49 -6.98
CA SER A 193 1.29 26.77 -7.69
C SER A 193 1.02 28.01 -6.82
N HIS A 194 0.20 27.88 -5.77
CA HIS A 194 -0.19 28.99 -4.90
C HIS A 194 -0.23 28.66 -3.40
N THR A 195 0.09 27.44 -2.95
CA THR A 195 0.03 27.05 -1.53
C THR A 195 1.09 26.02 -1.13
N LEU A 196 1.57 26.11 0.11
CA LEU A 196 2.39 25.08 0.76
C LEU A 196 1.47 24.15 1.54
N LEU A 197 1.54 22.84 1.26
CA LEU A 197 0.76 21.83 1.94
C LEU A 197 1.68 20.85 2.63
N PHE A 198 1.57 20.80 3.95
CA PHE A 198 2.18 19.75 4.77
C PHE A 198 1.16 18.63 4.98
N LYS A 199 1.61 17.40 4.78
CA LYS A 199 0.82 16.20 5.06
C LYS A 199 1.71 15.18 5.78
N ASP A 200 1.08 14.33 6.57
CA ASP A 200 1.71 13.19 7.20
C ASP A 200 1.17 11.90 6.57
N ILE A 201 2.10 10.98 6.28
CA ILE A 201 1.80 9.59 5.93
C ILE A 201 2.29 8.72 7.10
N ASP A 202 1.33 8.28 7.90
CA ASP A 202 1.51 7.59 9.16
C ASP A 202 1.39 6.08 8.97
N PHE A 203 2.50 5.36 9.16
CA PHE A 203 2.54 3.90 9.14
C PHE A 203 2.49 3.37 10.57
N TYR A 204 1.35 2.79 10.98
CA TYR A 204 1.23 2.05 12.23
C TYR A 204 1.24 0.56 11.95
N TYR A 205 2.10 -0.19 12.62
CA TYR A 205 2.19 -1.63 12.41
C TYR A 205 2.35 -2.42 13.70
N ARG A 206 1.81 -3.64 13.67
CA ARG A 206 1.85 -4.58 14.78
C ARG A 206 1.89 -6.01 14.26
N SER A 207 2.82 -6.80 14.79
CA SER A 207 2.96 -8.21 14.43
C SER A 207 2.02 -9.13 15.23
N PHE A 208 1.53 -10.16 14.55
CA PHE A 208 0.68 -11.24 15.04
C PHE A 208 1.17 -12.56 14.44
N GLY A 209 2.01 -13.28 15.19
CA GLY A 209 2.68 -14.49 14.68
C GLY A 209 3.61 -14.17 13.51
N ASN A 210 3.40 -14.80 12.36
CA ASN A 210 4.16 -14.53 11.12
C ASN A 210 3.54 -13.42 10.24
N LYS A 211 2.46 -12.78 10.69
CA LYS A 211 1.80 -11.69 9.96
C LYS A 211 2.06 -10.37 10.66
N THR A 212 2.04 -9.28 9.90
CA THR A 212 2.02 -7.92 10.43
C THR A 212 0.86 -7.17 9.79
N VAL A 213 0.06 -6.53 10.63
CA VAL A 213 -0.98 -5.60 10.20
C VAL A 213 -0.34 -4.22 10.09
N VAL A 214 -0.58 -3.53 8.98
CA VAL A 214 -0.10 -2.17 8.77
C VAL A 214 -1.29 -1.29 8.41
N PHE A 215 -1.55 -0.29 9.25
CA PHE A 215 -2.39 0.84 8.90
C PHE A 215 -1.52 1.94 8.32
N VAL A 216 -1.94 2.51 7.20
CA VAL A 216 -1.33 3.68 6.60
C VAL A 216 -2.36 4.79 6.56
N PHE A 217 -2.14 5.85 7.34
CA PHE A 217 -3.02 7.01 7.36
C PHE A 217 -2.39 8.17 6.58
N ILE A 218 -3.18 8.84 5.76
CA ILE A 218 -2.78 10.10 5.11
C ILE A 218 -3.67 11.19 5.67
N HIS A 219 -3.05 12.26 6.17
CA HIS A 219 -3.79 13.35 6.78
C HIS A 219 -2.98 14.64 6.92
N GLN A 220 -3.67 15.71 7.30
CA GLN A 220 -3.08 16.92 7.87
C GLN A 220 -3.16 16.89 9.40
N SER A 221 -2.73 17.97 10.06
CA SER A 221 -2.90 18.10 11.51
C SER A 221 -4.38 17.99 11.95
N GLY A 222 -4.62 17.40 13.12
CA GLY A 222 -5.94 17.40 13.77
C GLY A 222 -6.71 16.08 13.72
N TRP A 223 -6.11 15.01 13.17
CA TRP A 223 -6.75 13.69 13.03
C TRP A 223 -6.31 12.65 14.07
N ASP A 224 -5.40 13.03 14.98
CA ASP A 224 -4.79 12.14 15.97
C ASP A 224 -5.82 11.35 16.78
N GLU A 225 -6.88 11.99 17.27
CA GLU A 225 -7.89 11.31 18.09
C GLU A 225 -8.69 10.28 17.28
N THR A 226 -9.02 10.59 16.03
CA THR A 226 -9.72 9.66 15.13
C THR A 226 -8.82 8.44 14.80
N ILE A 227 -7.54 8.68 14.50
CA ILE A 227 -6.56 7.62 14.26
C ILE A 227 -6.42 6.72 15.49
N LYS A 228 -6.27 7.33 16.68
CA LYS A 228 -6.19 6.60 17.95
C LYS A 228 -7.43 5.75 18.22
N GLN A 229 -8.62 6.27 17.93
CA GLN A 229 -9.88 5.53 18.05
C GLN A 229 -9.89 4.30 17.14
N ILE A 230 -9.57 4.47 15.85
CA ILE A 230 -9.47 3.37 14.88
C ILE A 230 -8.47 2.31 15.38
N LEU A 231 -7.25 2.71 15.70
CA LEU A 231 -6.19 1.80 16.17
C LEU A 231 -6.54 1.09 17.49
N SER A 232 -7.24 1.77 18.40
CA SER A 232 -7.68 1.20 19.69
C SER A 232 -8.81 0.18 19.56
N SER A 233 -9.63 0.32 18.51
CA SER A 233 -10.72 -0.62 18.21
C SER A 233 -10.24 -1.92 17.55
N PHE A 234 -8.98 -1.95 17.08
CA PHE A 234 -8.45 -3.08 16.34
C PHE A 234 -8.38 -4.36 17.18
N LYS A 235 -8.90 -5.45 16.63
CA LYS A 235 -8.85 -6.79 17.23
C LYS A 235 -8.37 -7.80 16.18
N TRP A 236 -7.38 -8.58 16.52
CA TRP A 236 -6.95 -9.73 15.72
C TRP A 236 -7.78 -10.96 16.10
N ALA A 237 -8.41 -11.65 15.15
CA ALA A 237 -9.06 -12.92 15.44
C ALA A 237 -8.00 -14.02 15.60
N ASN A 238 -8.16 -14.79 16.66
CA ASN A 238 -7.26 -15.83 17.17
C ASN A 238 -6.03 -15.31 17.93
N LYS A 239 -6.23 -15.21 19.25
CA LYS A 239 -5.27 -15.74 20.24
C LYS A 239 -5.35 -17.27 20.16
N THR A 240 -4.33 -17.89 19.60
CA THR A 240 -3.96 -19.27 19.93
C THR A 240 -2.48 -19.26 20.25
#